data_AF-A0A8T6C9G8-F1
#
_entry.id   AF-A0A8T6C9G8-F1
#
_cell.length_a   1.000
_cell.length_b   1.000
_cell.length_c   1.000
_cell.angle_alpha   90.00
_cell.angle_beta   90.00
_cell.angle_gamma   90.00
#
_symmetry.space_group_name_H-M   'P 1'
#
loop_
_entity.id
_entity.type
_entity.pdbx_description
1 polymer ?
#
loop_
_entity_poly.entity_id
_entity_poly.type
_entity_poly.pdbx_seq_one_letter_code
_entity_poly.pdbx_strand_id
1 'polypeptide(L)'
;MSRTLTIPVSDLVVDTRNPRLVEPDKSQRDALRDLAASQGKKLVALAEDAIGYGLNPSELPIVMRTKDQRYAVLEGNRRLTALRALENPDLLVDAVQPSVLAKFKALSGEYLKNPVESVLCWVVDNRKEANHWIELRHTGENKGAGIVRWERALARTDHRGQAG
;
A
#
# COMPACT_ATOMS: atom_id res chain seq x y z
N MET A 1 23.39 5.31 3.76
CA MET A 1 23.42 4.42 2.57
C MET A 1 22.10 3.70 2.51
N SER A 2 21.41 3.74 1.38
CA SER A 2 20.13 3.04 1.24
C SER A 2 20.35 1.54 1.09
N ARG A 3 19.48 0.74 1.72
CA ARG A 3 19.56 -0.72 1.72
C ARG A 3 18.18 -1.34 1.77
N THR A 4 18.05 -2.59 1.34
CA THR A 4 16.83 -3.35 1.54
C THR A 4 16.87 -4.09 2.88
N LEU A 5 15.76 -4.09 3.61
CA LEU A 5 15.59 -4.86 4.85
C LEU A 5 14.22 -5.53 4.84
N THR A 6 14.15 -6.76 5.35
CA THR A 6 12.88 -7.40 5.70
C THR A 6 12.48 -6.91 7.09
N ILE A 7 11.33 -6.23 7.18
CA ILE A 7 10.88 -5.55 8.40
C ILE A 7 9.55 -6.17 8.84
N PRO A 8 9.39 -6.56 10.12
CA PRO A 8 8.10 -7.01 10.65
C PRO A 8 7.01 -5.98 10.39
N VAL A 9 5.81 -6.41 9.99
CA VAL A 9 4.69 -5.49 9.75
C VAL A 9 4.39 -4.70 11.02
N SER A 10 4.54 -5.30 12.22
CA SER A 10 4.40 -4.64 13.52
C SER A 10 5.26 -3.38 13.68
N ASP A 11 6.44 -3.34 13.07
CA ASP A 11 7.41 -2.26 13.20
C ASP A 11 7.20 -1.16 12.15
N LEU A 12 6.30 -1.39 11.19
CA LEU A 12 5.90 -0.41 10.18
C LEU A 12 4.80 0.50 10.72
N VAL A 13 5.00 1.81 10.56
CA VAL A 13 4.04 2.86 10.91
C VAL A 13 3.69 3.69 9.68
N VAL A 14 2.44 4.16 9.62
CA VAL A 14 2.06 5.08 8.56
C VAL A 14 2.75 6.41 8.75
N ASP A 15 3.14 7.03 7.65
CA ASP A 15 3.71 8.38 7.67
C ASP A 15 2.62 9.40 8.00
N THR A 16 2.68 10.01 9.18
CA THR A 16 1.71 11.02 9.63
C THR A 16 1.83 12.35 8.88
N ARG A 17 2.83 12.50 8.01
CA ARG A 17 2.97 13.63 7.07
C ARG A 17 2.58 13.25 5.64
N ASN A 18 1.84 12.16 5.47
CA ASN A 18 1.39 11.72 4.15
C ASN A 18 0.42 12.76 3.54
N PRO A 19 0.63 13.19 2.28
CA PRO A 19 -0.25 14.17 1.62
C PRO A 19 -1.72 13.75 1.49
N ARG A 20 -2.05 12.46 1.71
CA ARG A 20 -3.42 11.95 1.73
C ARG A 20 -4.14 12.16 3.06
N LEU A 21 -3.43 12.55 4.11
CA LEU A 21 -4.02 12.90 5.41
C LEU A 21 -4.51 14.34 5.39
N VAL A 22 -5.65 14.59 6.05
CA VAL A 22 -6.23 15.94 6.14
C VAL A 22 -5.37 16.85 7.02
N GLU A 23 -4.82 16.32 8.10
CA GLU A 23 -3.93 17.05 9.01
C GLU A 23 -2.69 16.20 9.32
N PRO A 24 -1.51 16.82 9.43
CA PRO A 24 -0.29 16.11 9.79
C PRO A 24 -0.27 15.72 11.28
N ASP A 25 0.66 14.83 11.63
CA ASP A 25 1.05 14.51 13.02
C ASP A 25 -0.07 13.96 13.93
N LYS A 26 -1.10 13.37 13.31
CA LYS A 26 -2.14 12.59 14.00
C LYS A 26 -1.60 11.32 14.65
N SER A 27 -2.40 10.75 15.54
CA SER A 27 -2.13 9.40 16.08
C SER A 27 -2.08 8.37 14.96
N GLN A 28 -1.34 7.27 15.15
CA GLN A 28 -1.29 6.18 14.17
C GLN A 28 -2.68 5.61 13.86
N ARG A 29 -3.55 5.50 14.86
CA ARG A 29 -4.93 5.04 14.70
C ARG A 29 -5.72 5.98 13.79
N ASP A 30 -5.64 7.28 14.02
CA ASP A 30 -6.41 8.26 13.25
C ASP A 30 -5.87 8.38 11.82
N ALA A 31 -4.55 8.37 11.64
CA ALA A 31 -3.93 8.36 10.31
C ALA A 31 -4.34 7.14 9.47
N LEU A 32 -4.39 5.95 10.08
CA LEU A 32 -4.88 4.74 9.42
C LEU A 32 -6.37 4.86 9.05
N ARG A 33 -7.19 5.41 9.93
CA ARG A 33 -8.64 5.62 9.70
C ARG A 33 -8.89 6.62 8.57
N ASP A 34 -8.18 7.74 8.56
CA ASP A 34 -8.26 8.75 7.50
C ASP A 34 -7.84 8.18 6.15
N LEU A 35 -6.72 7.43 6.12
CA LEU A 35 -6.29 6.73 4.91
C LEU A 35 -7.36 5.74 4.46
N ALA A 36 -7.91 4.93 5.35
CA ALA A 36 -8.95 3.97 4.98
C ALA A 36 -10.22 4.65 4.45
N ALA A 37 -10.67 5.72 5.11
CA ALA A 37 -11.80 6.54 4.67
C ALA A 37 -11.59 7.11 3.27
N SER A 38 -10.39 7.67 3.01
CA SER A 38 -10.04 8.24 1.70
C SER A 38 -10.02 7.21 0.56
N GLN A 39 -9.76 5.93 0.88
CA GLN A 39 -9.62 4.86 -0.11
C GLN A 39 -10.92 4.10 -0.35
N GLY A 40 -11.71 3.87 0.69
CA GLY A 40 -12.98 3.13 0.61
C GLY A 40 -12.81 1.78 -0.11
N LYS A 41 -13.61 1.56 -1.16
CA LYS A 41 -13.60 0.31 -1.95
C LYS A 41 -12.24 -0.01 -2.59
N LYS A 42 -11.40 1.00 -2.88
CA LYS A 42 -10.05 0.76 -3.44
C LYS A 42 -9.12 0.09 -2.43
N LEU A 43 -9.38 0.24 -1.12
CA LEU A 43 -8.62 -0.46 -0.09
C LEU A 43 -8.99 -1.94 -0.04
N VAL A 44 -10.28 -2.28 -0.25
CA VAL A 44 -10.75 -3.67 -0.34
C VAL A 44 -10.05 -4.39 -1.50
N ALA A 45 -9.95 -3.75 -2.67
CA ALA A 45 -9.25 -4.33 -3.81
C ALA A 45 -7.76 -4.62 -3.52
N LEU A 46 -7.08 -3.74 -2.74
CA LEU A 46 -5.71 -4.00 -2.29
C LEU A 46 -5.63 -5.18 -1.32
N ALA A 47 -6.62 -5.34 -0.45
CA ALA A 47 -6.67 -6.44 0.51
C ALA A 47 -6.93 -7.78 -0.18
N GLU A 48 -7.86 -7.83 -1.14
CA GLU A 48 -8.14 -9.00 -1.96
C GLU A 48 -6.92 -9.42 -2.77
N ASP A 49 -6.23 -8.46 -3.41
CA ASP A 49 -4.99 -8.72 -4.16
C ASP A 49 -3.87 -9.28 -3.27
N ALA A 50 -3.69 -8.70 -2.08
CA ALA A 50 -2.68 -9.16 -1.12
C ALA A 50 -2.96 -10.58 -0.61
N ILE A 51 -4.23 -10.97 -0.42
CA ILE A 51 -4.61 -12.32 -0.03
C ILE A 51 -4.41 -13.31 -1.19
N GLY A 52 -4.81 -12.93 -2.40
CA GLY A 52 -4.76 -13.82 -3.58
C GLY A 52 -3.35 -14.05 -4.11
N TYR A 53 -2.50 -13.02 -4.10
CA TYR A 53 -1.20 -13.03 -4.79
C TYR A 53 -0.02 -12.65 -3.88
N GLY A 54 -0.28 -12.23 -2.64
CA GLY A 54 0.75 -11.63 -1.79
C GLY A 54 1.04 -10.17 -2.16
N LEU A 55 2.10 -9.61 -1.57
CA LEU A 55 2.50 -8.24 -1.87
C LEU A 55 3.27 -8.18 -3.20
N ASN A 56 2.96 -7.18 -4.03
CA ASN A 56 3.67 -6.96 -5.30
C ASN A 56 5.20 -6.81 -5.07
N PRO A 57 6.03 -7.76 -5.54
CA PRO A 57 7.47 -7.76 -5.32
C PRO A 57 8.22 -6.72 -6.15
N SER A 58 7.61 -6.18 -7.20
CA SER A 58 8.21 -5.11 -8.03
C SER A 58 8.09 -3.72 -7.40
N GLU A 59 7.31 -3.59 -6.32
CA GLU A 59 7.06 -2.31 -5.67
C GLU A 59 7.40 -2.37 -4.18
N LEU A 60 8.68 -2.31 -3.84
CA LEU A 60 9.09 -2.26 -2.44
C LEU A 60 8.58 -0.97 -1.76
N PRO A 61 7.97 -1.05 -0.55
CA PRO A 61 7.71 0.14 0.26
C PRO A 61 9.02 0.89 0.54
N ILE A 62 8.94 2.21 0.51
CA ILE A 62 10.06 3.08 0.88
C ILE A 62 9.85 3.50 2.32
N VAL A 63 10.82 3.25 3.18
CA VAL A 63 10.69 3.48 4.62
C VAL A 63 11.87 4.26 5.20
N MET A 64 11.63 4.95 6.30
CA MET A 64 12.64 5.71 7.02
C MET A 64 12.55 5.38 8.50
N ARG A 65 13.70 5.12 9.13
CA ARG A 65 13.75 4.79 10.56
C ARG A 65 13.34 6.01 11.39
N THR A 66 12.47 5.79 12.37
CA THR A 66 11.97 6.81 13.28
C THR A 66 12.78 6.85 14.57
N LYS A 67 12.58 7.90 15.39
CA LYS A 67 13.30 8.04 16.68
C LYS A 67 13.00 6.89 17.64
N ASP A 68 11.77 6.39 17.63
CA ASP A 68 11.28 5.24 18.41
C ASP A 68 11.67 3.87 17.80
N GLN A 69 12.69 3.84 16.93
CA GLN A 69 13.26 2.62 16.32
C GLN A 69 12.30 1.82 15.42
N ARG A 70 11.12 2.36 15.11
CA ARG A 70 10.19 1.86 14.09
C ARG A 70 10.54 2.40 12.70
N TYR A 71 9.71 2.08 11.71
CA TYR A 71 9.91 2.51 10.32
C TYR A 71 8.66 3.19 9.76
N ALA A 72 8.78 4.49 9.46
CA ALA A 72 7.74 5.25 8.81
C ALA A 72 7.71 4.92 7.31
N VAL A 73 6.56 4.48 6.82
CA VAL A 73 6.34 4.17 5.41
C VAL A 73 6.13 5.46 4.63
N LEU A 74 7.14 5.90 3.89
CA LEU A 74 7.08 7.09 3.03
C LEU A 74 6.30 6.81 1.74
N GLU A 75 6.44 5.59 1.19
CA GLU A 75 5.69 5.11 0.03
C GLU A 75 5.13 3.71 0.31
N GLY A 76 3.87 3.48 -0.08
CA GLY A 76 3.17 2.23 0.21
C GLY A 76 2.19 2.30 1.39
N ASN A 77 1.88 3.49 1.91
CA ASN A 77 0.94 3.67 3.02
C ASN A 77 -0.41 2.95 2.81
N ARG A 78 -0.98 3.00 1.60
CA ARG A 78 -2.26 2.32 1.29
C ARG A 78 -2.18 0.81 1.50
N ARG A 79 -1.04 0.19 1.16
CA ARG A 79 -0.81 -1.25 1.35
C ARG A 79 -0.65 -1.56 2.84
N LEU A 80 0.13 -0.77 3.57
CA LEU A 80 0.22 -0.91 5.02
C LEU A 80 -1.16 -0.77 5.69
N THR A 81 -1.96 0.23 5.30
CA THR A 81 -3.33 0.42 5.83
C THR A 81 -4.22 -0.79 5.55
N ALA A 82 -4.13 -1.39 4.36
CA ALA A 82 -4.89 -2.60 4.02
C ALA A 82 -4.46 -3.78 4.90
N LEU A 83 -3.16 -3.99 5.11
CA LEU A 83 -2.64 -5.05 6.00
C LEU A 83 -3.10 -4.85 7.45
N ARG A 84 -3.01 -3.63 7.98
CA ARG A 84 -3.49 -3.31 9.34
C ARG A 84 -5.00 -3.53 9.49
N ALA A 85 -5.77 -3.22 8.46
CA ALA A 85 -7.21 -3.45 8.44
C ALA A 85 -7.57 -4.94 8.31
N LEU A 86 -6.73 -5.74 7.66
CA LEU A 86 -6.88 -7.21 7.62
C LEU A 86 -6.51 -7.85 8.97
N GLU A 87 -5.44 -7.38 9.62
CA GLU A 87 -5.05 -7.80 10.98
C GLU A 87 -6.14 -7.49 12.01
N ASN A 88 -6.73 -6.29 11.94
CA ASN A 88 -7.77 -5.86 12.87
C ASN A 88 -8.82 -4.96 12.17
N PRO A 89 -9.92 -5.55 11.68
CA PRO A 89 -11.01 -4.81 11.03
C PRO A 89 -11.69 -3.78 11.93
N ASP A 90 -11.63 -3.90 13.26
CA ASP A 90 -12.26 -2.96 14.18
C ASP A 90 -11.60 -1.58 14.14
N LEU A 91 -10.39 -1.49 13.59
CA LEU A 91 -9.76 -0.23 13.23
C LEU A 91 -10.65 0.63 12.31
N LEU A 92 -11.48 -0.01 11.48
CA LEU A 92 -12.31 0.63 10.47
C LEU A 92 -13.72 1.01 10.95
N VAL A 93 -14.14 0.58 12.15
CA VAL A 93 -15.46 0.90 12.71
C VAL A 93 -15.65 2.41 12.74
N ASP A 94 -16.75 2.91 12.17
CA ASP A 94 -17.07 4.35 12.01
C ASP A 94 -16.08 5.18 11.16
N ALA A 95 -15.04 4.58 10.57
CA ALA A 95 -14.11 5.26 9.66
C ALA A 95 -14.50 5.09 8.18
N VAL A 96 -15.17 4.00 7.84
CA VAL A 96 -15.50 3.64 6.45
C VAL A 96 -16.97 3.28 6.31
N GLN A 97 -17.44 3.22 5.07
CA GLN A 97 -18.79 2.76 4.76
C GLN A 97 -19.04 1.34 5.32
N PRO A 98 -20.25 1.02 5.83
CA PRO A 98 -20.55 -0.30 6.40
C PRO A 98 -20.23 -1.48 5.46
N SER A 99 -20.42 -1.28 4.15
CA SER A 99 -20.07 -2.28 3.13
C SER A 99 -18.57 -2.58 3.03
N VAL A 100 -17.71 -1.58 3.24
CA VAL A 100 -16.25 -1.75 3.27
C VAL A 100 -15.83 -2.48 4.54
N LEU A 101 -16.39 -2.07 5.69
CA LEU A 101 -16.13 -2.75 6.97
C LEU A 101 -16.53 -4.23 6.92
N ALA A 102 -17.72 -4.53 6.40
CA ALA A 102 -18.20 -5.90 6.25
C ALA A 102 -17.26 -6.76 5.38
N LYS A 103 -16.71 -6.18 4.30
CA LYS A 103 -15.72 -6.86 3.45
C LYS A 103 -14.42 -7.14 4.20
N PHE A 104 -13.88 -6.17 4.94
CA PHE A 104 -12.67 -6.40 5.74
C PHE A 104 -12.87 -7.44 6.85
N LYS A 105 -14.04 -7.47 7.49
CA LYS A 105 -14.37 -8.52 8.47
C LYS A 105 -14.37 -9.92 7.84
N ALA A 106 -14.90 -10.06 6.63
CA ALA A 106 -14.87 -11.32 5.90
C ALA A 106 -13.44 -11.73 5.49
N LEU A 107 -12.67 -10.79 4.93
CA LEU A 107 -11.30 -11.04 4.46
C LEU A 107 -10.31 -11.31 5.60
N SER A 108 -10.52 -10.70 6.78
CA SER A 108 -9.65 -10.90 7.94
C SER A 108 -9.57 -12.37 8.36
N GLY A 109 -10.70 -13.09 8.36
CA GLY A 109 -10.72 -14.52 8.68
C GLY A 109 -9.92 -15.39 7.71
N GLU A 110 -9.79 -14.96 6.45
CA GLU A 110 -8.92 -15.62 5.46
C GLU A 110 -7.46 -15.24 5.66
N TYR A 111 -7.19 -13.94 5.80
CA TYR A 111 -5.84 -13.39 6.01
C TYR A 111 -5.15 -14.00 7.23
N LEU A 112 -5.87 -14.16 8.35
CA LEU A 112 -5.31 -14.69 9.60
C LEU A 112 -4.85 -16.15 9.50
N LYS A 113 -5.22 -16.89 8.45
CA LYS A 113 -4.70 -18.26 8.21
C LYS A 113 -3.24 -18.26 7.77
N ASN A 114 -2.80 -17.20 7.08
CA ASN A 114 -1.43 -17.04 6.61
C ASN A 114 -1.11 -15.53 6.49
N PRO A 115 -0.94 -14.82 7.62
CA PRO A 115 -0.76 -13.38 7.61
C PRO A 115 0.60 -12.99 7.04
N VAL A 116 0.69 -11.77 6.50
CA VAL A 116 1.97 -11.19 6.11
C VAL A 116 2.70 -10.73 7.37
N GLU A 117 3.71 -11.48 7.80
CA GLU A 117 4.46 -11.17 9.02
C GLU A 117 5.50 -10.07 8.82
N SER A 118 6.11 -10.02 7.63
CA SER A 118 7.18 -9.08 7.29
C SER A 118 7.15 -8.66 5.83
N VAL A 119 7.75 -7.51 5.55
CA VAL A 119 7.79 -6.91 4.21
C VAL A 119 9.21 -6.51 3.88
N LEU A 120 9.66 -6.86 2.67
CA LEU A 120 10.92 -6.33 2.13
C LEU A 120 10.72 -4.85 1.79
N CYS A 121 11.48 -3.98 2.45
CA CYS A 121 11.40 -2.53 2.30
C CYS A 121 12.74 -1.95 1.86
N TRP A 122 12.68 -0.86 1.10
CA TRP A 122 13.85 -0.04 0.81
C TRP A 122 13.97 1.07 1.86
N VAL A 123 15.06 1.04 2.62
CA VAL A 123 15.31 1.94 3.75
C VAL A 123 16.16 3.11 3.29
N VAL A 124 15.68 4.31 3.56
CA VAL A 124 16.38 5.58 3.31
C VAL A 124 16.79 6.25 4.62
N ASP A 125 17.86 7.04 4.59
CA ASP A 125 18.35 7.73 5.78
C ASP A 125 17.47 8.95 6.14
N ASN A 126 16.86 9.56 5.12
CA ASN A 126 16.00 10.72 5.27
C ASN A 126 14.96 10.80 4.15
N ARG A 127 13.90 11.59 4.36
CA ARG A 127 12.80 11.76 3.38
C ARG A 127 13.27 12.26 2.01
N LYS A 128 14.29 13.11 1.94
CA LYS A 128 14.73 13.70 0.66
C LYS A 128 15.19 12.63 -0.34
N GLU A 129 15.81 11.56 0.15
CA GLU A 129 16.21 10.41 -0.67
C GLU A 129 15.02 9.66 -1.29
N ALA A 130 13.85 9.67 -0.64
CA ALA A 130 12.65 9.04 -1.16
C ALA A 130 11.87 9.92 -2.14
N ASN A 131 11.97 11.26 -2.00
CA ASN A 131 11.13 12.21 -2.74
C ASN A 131 11.18 12.01 -4.25
N HIS A 132 12.38 11.86 -4.83
CA HIS A 132 12.53 11.67 -6.27
C HIS A 132 11.70 10.47 -6.78
N TRP A 133 11.78 9.33 -6.09
CA TRP A 133 11.09 8.11 -6.49
C TRP A 133 9.58 8.18 -6.24
N ILE A 134 9.17 8.86 -5.16
CA ILE A 134 7.76 9.13 -4.86
C ILE A 134 7.16 10.03 -5.95
N GLU A 135 7.86 11.08 -6.35
CA GLU A 135 7.42 11.99 -7.41
C GLU A 135 7.24 11.23 -8.73
N LEU A 136 8.26 10.50 -9.20
CA LEU A 136 8.17 9.71 -10.43
C LEU A 136 6.99 8.73 -10.45
N ARG A 137 6.61 8.21 -9.28
CA ARG A 137 5.51 7.26 -9.14
C ARG A 137 4.13 7.92 -9.12
N HIS A 138 3.99 9.12 -8.57
CA HIS A 138 2.68 9.75 -8.32
C HIS A 138 2.34 10.93 -9.23
N THR A 139 3.32 11.60 -9.86
CA THR A 139 3.08 12.82 -10.67
C THR A 139 2.94 12.56 -12.18
N GLY A 140 2.82 11.29 -12.58
CA GLY A 140 2.62 10.88 -13.97
C GLY A 140 3.93 10.60 -14.70
N GLU A 141 3.95 10.82 -16.01
CA GLU A 141 5.02 10.32 -16.88
C GLU A 141 6.34 11.07 -16.74
N ASN A 142 6.34 12.31 -16.23
CA ASN A 142 7.57 13.10 -16.01
C ASN A 142 8.52 13.11 -17.23
N LYS A 143 8.00 13.48 -18.42
CA LYS A 143 8.74 13.42 -19.70
C LYS A 143 9.31 12.03 -20.04
N GLY A 144 8.68 10.96 -19.55
CA GLY A 144 9.08 9.56 -19.75
C GLY A 144 9.87 8.94 -18.59
N ALA A 145 10.24 9.71 -17.55
CA ALA A 145 10.96 9.18 -16.39
C ALA A 145 10.05 8.47 -15.35
N GLY A 146 8.76 8.82 -15.32
CA GLY A 146 7.76 8.24 -14.44
C GLY A 146 6.95 7.12 -15.09
N ILE A 147 5.87 6.71 -14.44
CA ILE A 147 5.02 5.59 -14.94
C ILE A 147 4.20 6.06 -16.15
N VAL A 148 4.51 5.51 -17.33
CA VAL A 148 3.72 5.64 -18.55
C VAL A 148 2.63 4.60 -18.57
N ARG A 149 1.36 5.03 -18.65
CA ARG A 149 0.25 4.09 -18.77
C ARG A 149 0.26 3.52 -20.17
N TRP A 150 0.16 2.20 -20.29
CA TRP A 150 0.00 1.57 -21.58
C TRP A 150 -1.29 2.08 -22.20
N GLU A 151 -1.20 2.72 -23.37
CA GLU A 151 -2.37 2.97 -24.20
C GLU A 151 -2.97 1.60 -24.55
N ARG A 152 -4.29 1.45 -24.45
CA ARG A 152 -4.95 0.20 -24.85
C ARG A 152 -4.67 -0.01 -26.33
N ALA A 153 -3.71 -0.85 -26.67
CA ALA A 153 -3.67 -1.47 -27.98
C ALA A 153 -4.97 -2.25 -28.10
N LEU A 154 -5.90 -1.74 -28.91
CA LEU A 154 -7.04 -2.50 -29.40
C LEU A 154 -6.51 -3.87 -29.80
N ALA A 155 -7.08 -4.91 -29.19
CA ALA A 155 -6.67 -6.29 -29.32
C ALA A 155 -6.34 -6.61 -30.78
N ARG A 156 -5.07 -6.90 -31.07
CA ARG A 156 -4.75 -7.79 -32.17
C ARG A 156 -5.30 -9.15 -31.76
N THR A 157 -6.53 -9.43 -32.17
CA THR A 157 -7.11 -10.76 -32.20
C THR A 157 -6.17 -11.65 -32.99
N ASP A 158 -5.36 -12.44 -32.28
CA ASP A 158 -4.55 -13.49 -32.88
C ASP A 158 -5.53 -14.60 -33.30
N HIS A 159 -5.99 -14.54 -34.56
CA HIS A 159 -6.65 -15.65 -35.23
C HIS A 159 -5.63 -16.78 -35.42
N ARG A 160 -5.40 -17.57 -34.38
CA ARG A 160 -4.71 -18.86 -34.50
C ARG A 160 -5.73 -19.98 -34.62
N GLY A 161 -5.74 -20.57 -35.81
CA GLY A 161 -5.89 -22.03 -36.00
C GLY A 161 -7.31 -22.57 -36.04
N GLN A 162 -7.97 -22.44 -37.21
CA GLN A 162 -8.80 -23.55 -37.66
C GLN A 162 -7.87 -24.62 -38.22
N ALA A 163 -7.83 -25.75 -37.53
CA ALA A 163 -7.23 -26.99 -38.00
C ALA A 163 -7.96 -27.46 -39.27
N GLY A 164 -7.18 -27.77 -40.31
CA GLY A 164 -7.56 -28.71 -41.36
C GLY A 164 -7.06 -30.10 -41.00
#